data_AF-A0A7C6VDG4-F1
#
_entry.id   AF-A0A7C6VDG4-F1
#
_cell.length_a   1.000
_cell.length_b   1.000
_cell.length_c   1.000
_cell.angle_alpha   90.00
_cell.angle_beta   90.00
_cell.angle_gamma   90.00
#
_symmetry.space_group_name_H-M   'P 1'
#
loop_
_entity.id
_entity.type
_entity.pdbx_description
1 polymer ?
#
loop_
_entity_poly.entity_id
_entity_poly.type
_entity_poly.pdbx_seq_one_letter_code
_entity_poly.pdbx_strand_id
1 'polypeptide(L)' 'MGFICRECKRTSNLPDFCHGQAMLIQGSYVCDNCGHVSTIPGSCCGQEMSRV' A
#
# COMPACT_ATOMS: atom_id res chain seq x y z
N MET A 1 2.25 -7.35 12.67
CA MET A 1 2.17 -6.31 11.63
C MET A 1 2.87 -6.87 10.41
N GLY A 2 2.15 -7.07 9.30
CA GLY A 2 2.72 -7.60 8.07
C GLY A 2 2.89 -6.49 7.03
N PHE A 3 3.70 -6.75 6.02
CA PHE A 3 3.87 -5.90 4.86
C PHE A 3 3.31 -6.62 3.62
N ILE A 4 2.82 -5.87 2.64
CA ILE A 4 2.28 -6.39 1.39
C ILE A 4 2.79 -5.56 0.20
N CYS A 5 3.14 -6.23 -0.89
CA CYS A 5 3.44 -5.58 -2.16
C CYS A 5 2.13 -5.22 -2.88
N ARG A 6 1.98 -3.97 -3.31
CA ARG A 6 0.78 -3.55 -4.06
C ARG A 6 0.68 -4.22 -5.43
N GLU A 7 1.80 -4.53 -6.08
CA GLU A 7 1.83 -5.07 -7.45
C GLU A 7 1.53 -6.56 -7.51
N CYS A 8 2.26 -7.37 -6.74
CA CYS A 8 2.12 -8.83 -6.77
C CYS A 8 1.39 -9.42 -5.56
N LYS A 9 0.92 -8.58 -4.62
CA LYS A 9 0.22 -8.98 -3.39
C LYS A 9 1.01 -9.94 -2.49
N ARG A 10 2.32 -10.07 -2.70
CA ARG A 10 3.23 -10.81 -1.82
C ARG A 10 3.20 -10.20 -0.43
N THR A 11 3.04 -11.04 0.59
CA THR A 11 3.11 -10.62 2.00
C THR A 11 4.47 -10.98 2.61
N SER A 12 4.88 -10.21 3.60
CA SER A 12 6.10 -10.42 4.40
C SER A 12 5.84 -10.03 5.84
N ASN A 13 6.55 -10.65 6.78
CA ASN A 13 6.51 -10.26 8.20
C ASN A 13 7.53 -9.17 8.54
N LEU A 14 8.38 -8.80 7.58
CA LEU A 14 9.44 -7.81 7.71
C LEU A 14 9.30 -6.75 6.62
N PRO A 15 9.73 -5.50 6.89
CA PRO A 15 9.82 -4.48 5.84
C PRO A 15 10.83 -4.96 4.81
N ASP A 16 10.39 -5.08 3.57
CA ASP A 16 11.17 -5.60 2.45
C ASP A 16 10.86 -4.76 1.21
N PHE A 17 11.62 -4.96 0.14
CA PHE A 17 11.40 -4.32 -1.15
C PHE A 17 10.91 -5.36 -2.16
N CYS A 18 9.86 -5.02 -2.89
CA CYS A 18 9.29 -5.88 -3.92
C CYS A 18 9.04 -5.05 -5.18
N HIS A 19 9.46 -5.55 -6.34
CA HIS A 19 9.40 -4.83 -7.61
C HIS A 19 10.06 -3.42 -7.58
N GLY A 20 11.11 -3.27 -6.78
CA GLY A 20 11.80 -1.97 -6.64
C GLY A 20 11.05 -0.95 -5.79
N GLN A 21 9.94 -1.33 -5.14
CA GLN A 21 9.19 -0.49 -4.21
C GLN A 21 9.24 -1.07 -2.79
N ALA A 22 9.24 -0.22 -1.77
CA ALA A 22 9.08 -0.67 -0.39
C ALA A 22 7.70 -1.33 -0.23
N MET A 23 7.66 -2.49 0.44
CA MET A 23 6.40 -3.12 0.79
C MET A 23 5.63 -2.23 1.77
N LEU A 24 4.31 -2.22 1.61
CA LEU A 24 3.41 -1.36 2.37
C LEU A 24 2.91 -2.11 3.60
N ILE A 25 2.56 -1.40 4.67
CA ILE A 25 1.95 -2.07 5.83
C ILE A 25 0.60 -2.64 5.39
N GLN A 26 0.36 -3.91 5.68
CA GLN A 26 -0.91 -4.57 5.37
C GLN A 26 -2.06 -3.84 6.08
N GLY A 27 -3.09 -3.47 5.31
CA GLY A 27 -4.18 -2.63 5.79
C GLY A 27 -3.96 -1.13 5.62
N SER A 28 -2.85 -0.71 5.01
CA SER A 28 -2.72 0.66 4.52
C SER A 28 -3.64 0.89 3.32
N TYR A 29 -3.87 2.14 3.00
CA TYR A 29 -4.64 2.61 1.88
C TYR A 29 -3.69 3.29 0.90
N VAL A 30 -3.87 3.02 -0.39
CA VAL A 30 -3.06 3.58 -1.48
C VAL A 30 -3.96 4.33 -2.43
N CYS A 31 -3.58 5.55 -2.78
CA CYS A 31 -4.17 6.25 -3.92
C CYS A 31 -3.60 5.66 -5.21
N ASP A 32 -4.46 5.12 -6.08
CA ASP A 32 -4.01 4.53 -7.34
C ASP A 32 -3.46 5.59 -8.31
N ASN A 33 -4.01 6.81 -8.23
CA ASN A 33 -3.67 7.90 -9.14
C ASN A 33 -2.30 8.54 -8.86
N CYS A 34 -1.92 8.73 -7.59
CA CYS A 34 -0.67 9.39 -7.21
C CYS A 34 0.30 8.52 -6.41
N GLY A 35 -0.11 7.30 -6.02
CA GLY A 35 0.70 6.39 -5.21
C GLY A 35 0.84 6.79 -3.75
N HIS A 36 0.08 7.78 -3.27
CA HIS A 36 0.11 8.20 -1.86
C HIS A 36 -0.38 7.07 -0.95
N VAL A 37 0.34 6.83 0.14
CA VAL A 37 0.05 5.77 1.12
C VAL A 37 -0.40 6.41 2.42
N SER A 38 -1.53 5.95 2.95
CA SER A 38 -2.08 6.36 4.25
C SER A 38 -2.38 5.12 5.10
N THR A 39 -2.26 5.22 6.41
CA THR A 39 -2.73 4.17 7.33
C THR A 39 -4.21 4.32 7.69
N ILE A 40 -4.86 5.38 7.20
CA ILE A 40 -6.24 5.74 7.50
C ILE A 40 -7.03 5.72 6.18
N PRO A 41 -8.26 5.16 6.17
CA PRO A 41 -9.14 5.26 5.00
C PRO A 41 -9.45 6.71 4.70
N GLY A 42 -9.49 7.05 3.42
CA GLY A 42 -9.79 8.40 2.96
C GLY A 42 -9.90 8.45 1.44
N SER A 43 -10.09 9.66 0.94
CA SER A 43 -10.02 9.96 -0.48
C SER A 43 -8.75 10.72 -0.81
N CYS A 44 -8.18 10.44 -1.98
CA CYS A 44 -7.02 11.12 -2.51
C CYS A 44 -7.23 11.35 -4.01
N CYS A 45 -6.89 12.55 -4.50
CA CYS A 45 -7.10 12.95 -5.90
C CYS A 45 -8.56 12.79 -6.38
N GLY A 46 -9.54 12.98 -5.49
CA GLY A 46 -10.96 12.85 -5.81
C GLY A 46 -11.47 11.40 -5.94
N GLN A 47 -10.64 10.40 -5.59
CA GLN A 47 -11.00 8.99 -5.60
C GLN A 47 -10.80 8.39 -4.20
N GLU A 48 -11.55 7.34 -3.87
CA GLU A 48 -11.35 6.59 -2.63
C GLU A 48 -10.02 5.82 -2.70
N MET A 49 -9.26 5.84 -1.61
CA MET A 49 -8.00 5.10 -1.54
C MET A 49 -8.28 3.60 -1.41
N SER A 50 -7.53 2.80 -2.15
CA SER A 50 -7.69 1.33 -2.16
C SER A 50 -6.88 0.70 -1.04
N ARG A 51 -7.52 -0.18 -0.26
CA ARG A 51 -6.83 -0.94 0.80
C ARG A 51 -5.88 -1.98 0.20
N VAL A 52 -4.65 -2.02 0.70
CA VAL A 52 -3.64 -3.01 0.33
C VAL A 52 -3.54 -4.14 1.35
#